data_AF-A0A965LZF2-F1
#
_entry.id   AF-A0A965LZF2-F1
#
_cell.length_a   1.000
_cell.length_b   1.000
_cell.length_c   1.000
_cell.angle_alpha   90.00
_cell.angle_beta   90.00
_cell.angle_gamma   90.00
#
_symmetry.space_group_name_H-M   'P 1'
#
loop_
_entity.id
_entity.type
_entity.pdbx_description
1 polymer ?
#
loop_
_entity_poly.entity_id
_entity_poly.type
_entity_poly.pdbx_seq_one_letter_code
_entity_poly.pdbx_strand_id
1 'polypeptide(L)'
;RNGILPVELSIEAVRQIADEVEKSDGQAQVTVDLDVGEVRSASGQRFHFHTPPALRTMLLRGLDEIDMTLSARAEIDAFRSRDRARRPWAYLDGC
;
A
#
# COMPACT_ATOMS: atom_id res chain seq x y z
N ARG A 1 -6.47 7.98 1.31
CA ARG A 1 -6.68 6.77 0.43
C ARG A 1 -7.35 5.67 1.26
N ASN A 2 -8.37 4.96 0.75
CA ASN A 2 -9.30 4.14 1.58
C ASN A 2 -8.84 2.71 1.92
N GLY A 3 -7.53 2.40 1.89
CA GLY A 3 -7.04 1.03 2.20
C GLY A 3 -7.47 -0.07 1.21
N ILE A 4 -8.06 0.28 0.06
CA ILE A 4 -8.48 -0.67 -0.97
C ILE A 4 -7.29 -1.00 -1.87
N LEU A 5 -7.08 -2.30 -2.10
CA LEU A 5 -6.14 -2.82 -3.10
C LEU A 5 -6.88 -3.06 -4.43
N PRO A 6 -6.68 -2.22 -5.46
CA PRO A 6 -7.11 -2.55 -6.81
C PRO A 6 -6.23 -3.67 -7.36
N VAL A 7 -6.85 -4.77 -7.80
CA VAL A 7 -6.18 -5.92 -8.42
C VAL A 7 -6.62 -6.00 -9.87
N GLU A 8 -5.65 -5.98 -10.79
CA GLU A 8 -5.88 -6.13 -12.23
C GLU A 8 -5.53 -7.56 -12.65
N LEU A 9 -6.48 -8.24 -13.30
CA LEU A 9 -6.36 -9.59 -13.83
C LEU A 9 -6.96 -9.66 -15.24
N SER A 10 -6.67 -10.74 -15.98
CA SER A 10 -7.33 -11.00 -17.25
C SER A 10 -8.83 -11.27 -17.04
N ILE A 11 -9.64 -10.98 -18.07
CA ILE A 11 -11.09 -11.19 -17.98
C ILE A 11 -11.46 -12.67 -17.77
N GLU A 12 -10.66 -13.59 -18.30
CA GLU A 12 -10.82 -15.02 -18.13
C GLU A 12 -10.62 -15.42 -16.66
N ALA A 13 -9.57 -14.91 -16.02
CA ALA A 13 -9.31 -15.15 -14.60
C ALA A 13 -10.45 -14.61 -13.72
N VAL A 14 -10.93 -13.38 -14.00
CA VAL A 14 -12.05 -12.78 -13.28
C VAL A 14 -13.32 -13.61 -13.42
N ARG A 15 -13.67 -14.04 -14.64
CA ARG A 15 -14.83 -14.89 -14.89
C ARG A 15 -14.74 -16.22 -14.16
N GLN A 16 -13.57 -16.85 -14.21
CA GLN A 16 -13.38 -18.12 -13.54
C GLN A 16 -13.56 -18.00 -12.02
N ILE A 17 -12.96 -16.97 -11.40
CA ILE A 17 -13.14 -16.72 -9.97
C ILE A 17 -14.62 -16.45 -9.65
N ALA A 18 -15.30 -15.64 -10.46
CA ALA A 18 -16.73 -15.36 -10.28
C ALA A 18 -17.59 -16.63 -10.38
N ASP A 19 -17.34 -17.48 -11.38
CA ASP A 19 -18.04 -18.76 -11.56
C ASP A 19 -17.81 -19.71 -10.37
N GLU A 20 -16.59 -19.77 -9.83
CA GLU A 20 -16.27 -20.57 -8.64
C GLU A 20 -17.05 -20.08 -7.41
N VAL A 21 -17.16 -18.77 -7.24
CA VAL A 21 -17.93 -18.14 -6.15
C VAL A 21 -19.42 -18.39 -6.32
N GLU A 22 -19.98 -18.20 -7.51
CA GLU A 22 -21.39 -18.43 -7.80
C GLU A 22 -21.80 -19.89 -7.57
N LYS A 23 -20.99 -20.86 -8.05
CA LYS A 23 -21.26 -22.30 -7.86
C LYS A 23 -21.22 -22.74 -6.40
N SER A 24 -20.53 -21.99 -5.55
CA SER A 24 -20.41 -22.25 -4.11
C SER A 24 -21.44 -21.52 -3.26
N ASP A 25 -22.43 -20.85 -3.87
CA ASP A 25 -23.38 -19.97 -3.17
C ASP A 25 -22.65 -18.90 -2.33
N GLY A 26 -21.56 -18.36 -2.86
CA GLY A 26 -20.74 -17.34 -2.21
C GLY A 26 -19.72 -17.85 -1.17
N GLN A 27 -19.61 -19.16 -0.96
CA GLN A 27 -18.73 -19.74 0.08
C GLN A 27 -17.29 -19.98 -0.37
N ALA A 28 -16.99 -19.86 -1.67
CA ALA A 28 -15.66 -20.04 -2.22
C ALA A 28 -14.71 -18.96 -1.69
N GLN A 29 -13.66 -19.40 -0.99
CA GLN A 29 -12.64 -18.50 -0.48
C GLN A 29 -11.71 -18.05 -1.61
N VAL A 30 -11.56 -16.73 -1.76
CA VAL A 30 -10.55 -16.12 -2.60
C VAL A 30 -9.52 -15.46 -1.70
N THR A 31 -8.25 -15.83 -1.84
CA THR A 31 -7.15 -15.26 -1.06
C THR A 31 -6.35 -14.32 -1.93
N VAL A 32 -6.02 -13.13 -1.43
CA VAL A 32 -5.15 -12.17 -2.12
C VAL A 32 -3.90 -11.97 -1.29
N ASP A 33 -2.75 -12.31 -1.86
CA ASP A 33 -1.43 -12.09 -1.27
C ASP A 33 -0.75 -10.91 -1.97
N LEU A 34 -0.66 -9.79 -1.25
CA LEU A 34 -0.03 -8.58 -1.75
C LEU A 34 1.51 -8.64 -1.72
N ASP A 35 2.10 -9.50 -0.89
CA ASP A 35 3.56 -9.59 -0.79
C ASP A 35 4.15 -10.35 -1.98
N VAL A 36 3.47 -11.38 -2.48
CA VAL A 36 3.87 -12.05 -3.73
C VAL A 36 3.11 -11.55 -4.96
N GLY A 37 2.05 -10.75 -4.79
CA GLY A 37 1.24 -10.26 -5.90
C GLY A 37 0.44 -11.37 -6.57
N GLU A 38 -0.28 -12.16 -5.77
CA GLU A 38 -1.01 -13.35 -6.23
C GLU A 38 -2.44 -13.38 -5.70
N VAL A 39 -3.39 -13.75 -6.56
CA VAL A 39 -4.75 -14.15 -6.18
C VAL A 39 -4.86 -15.66 -6.27
N ARG A 40 -5.36 -16.29 -5.21
CA ARG A 40 -5.63 -17.72 -5.14
C ARG A 40 -7.13 -17.96 -5.08
N SER A 41 -7.65 -18.73 -6.04
CA SER A 41 -9.06 -19.11 -6.06
C SER A 41 -9.35 -20.30 -5.16
N ALA A 42 -10.63 -20.62 -4.94
CA ALA A 42 -11.04 -21.73 -4.10
C ALA A 42 -10.65 -23.09 -4.71
N SER A 43 -10.51 -23.17 -6.03
CA SER A 43 -9.94 -24.35 -6.71
C SER A 43 -8.42 -24.50 -6.54
N GLY A 44 -7.75 -23.53 -5.93
CA GLY A 44 -6.30 -23.51 -5.71
C GLY A 44 -5.49 -22.95 -6.88
N GLN A 45 -6.15 -22.45 -7.93
CA GLN A 45 -5.47 -21.76 -9.03
C GLN A 45 -4.87 -20.43 -8.57
N ARG A 46 -3.80 -20.02 -9.24
CA ARG A 46 -2.98 -18.86 -8.90
C ARG A 46 -2.94 -17.89 -10.06
N PHE A 47 -3.24 -16.64 -9.79
CA PHE A 47 -3.23 -15.55 -10.76
C PHE A 47 -2.33 -14.43 -10.27
N HIS A 48 -1.32 -14.08 -11.04
CA HIS A 48 -0.40 -13.00 -10.67
C HIS A 48 -0.95 -11.64 -11.09
N PHE A 49 -0.79 -10.65 -10.23
CA PHE A 49 -1.11 -9.26 -10.52
C PHE A 49 0.05 -8.34 -10.18
N HIS A 50 0.10 -7.19 -10.85
CA HIS A 50 1.09 -6.16 -10.56
C HIS A 50 0.46 -5.05 -9.71
N THR A 51 1.25 -4.48 -8.79
CA THR A 51 0.86 -3.30 -8.01
C THR A 51 2.03 -2.34 -7.94
N PRO A 52 1.81 -1.02 -8.11
CA PRO A 52 2.86 -0.03 -7.99
C PRO A 52 3.60 -0.15 -6.64
N PRO A 53 4.94 -0.12 -6.61
CA PRO A 53 5.72 -0.35 -5.38
C PRO A 53 5.35 0.57 -4.20
N ALA A 54 5.02 1.83 -4.50
CA ALA A 54 4.58 2.79 -3.49
C ALA A 54 3.23 2.39 -2.86
N LEU A 55 2.25 1.95 -3.68
CA LEU A 55 0.95 1.50 -3.20
C LEU A 55 1.08 0.21 -2.38
N ARG A 56 1.89 -0.75 -2.85
CA ARG A 56 2.20 -1.98 -2.10
C ARG A 56 2.82 -1.66 -0.73
N THR A 57 3.81 -0.78 -0.69
CA THR A 57 4.49 -0.40 0.56
C THR A 57 3.52 0.26 1.53
N MET A 58 2.65 1.16 1.05
CA MET A 58 1.64 1.80 1.87
C MET A 58 0.65 0.79 2.46
N LEU A 59 0.09 -0.10 1.63
CA LEU A 59 -0.89 -1.10 2.06
C LEU A 59 -0.29 -2.15 2.99
N LEU A 60 0.93 -2.66 2.71
CA LEU A 60 1.60 -3.66 3.55
C LEU A 60 2.00 -3.12 4.93
N ARG A 61 2.44 -1.87 4.99
CA ARG A 61 2.91 -1.27 6.25
C ARG A 61 1.79 -0.56 7.01
N GLY A 62 0.57 -0.51 6.46
CA GLY A 62 -0.53 0.27 7.00
C GLY A 62 -0.22 1.77 7.10
N LEU A 63 0.75 2.26 6.30
CA LEU A 63 1.22 3.65 6.37
C LEU A 63 0.09 4.54 5.85
N ASP A 64 -0.56 5.20 6.80
CA ASP A 64 -1.43 6.32 6.48
C ASP A 64 -0.57 7.55 6.11
N GLU A 65 -1.15 8.56 5.45
CA GLU A 65 -0.44 9.78 4.99
C GLU A 65 0.36 10.48 6.12
N ILE A 66 -0.02 10.24 7.37
CA ILE A 66 0.65 10.71 8.59
C ILE A 66 2.02 10.03 8.78
N ASP A 67 2.12 8.71 8.59
CA ASP A 67 3.38 7.98 8.79
C ASP A 67 4.40 8.30 7.70
N MET A 68 3.96 8.59 6.47
CA MET A 68 4.84 9.13 5.44
C MET A 68 5.44 10.47 5.88
N THR A 69 4.62 11.36 6.45
CA THR A 69 5.09 12.65 6.99
C THR A 69 6.03 12.46 8.20
N LEU A 70 5.74 11.49 9.07
CA LEU A 70 6.58 11.16 10.22
C LEU A 70 7.90 10.49 9.82
N SER A 71 7.94 9.73 8.73
CA SER A 71 9.19 9.13 8.22
C SER A 71 10.22 10.18 7.80
N ALA A 72 9.75 11.33 7.30
CA ALA A 72 10.61 12.47 6.96
C ALA A 72 11.08 13.25 8.20
N ARG A 73 10.63 12.92 9.42
CA ARG A 73 10.93 13.69 10.64
C ARG A 73 12.42 13.83 10.89
N ALA A 74 13.18 12.74 10.74
CA ALA A 74 14.63 12.77 10.94
C ALA A 74 15.34 13.67 9.92
N GLU A 75 14.89 13.64 8.65
CA GLU A 75 15.43 14.50 7.59
C GLU A 75 15.06 15.97 7.79
N ILE A 76 13.83 16.24 8.23
CA ILE A 76 13.34 17.58 8.59
C ILE A 76 14.14 18.13 9.77
N ASP A 77 14.36 17.34 10.82
CA ASP A 77 15.12 17.76 12.00
C ASP A 77 16.61 17.97 11.65
N ALA A 78 17.20 17.11 10.81
CA ALA A 78 18.57 17.29 10.31
C ALA A 78 18.71 18.54 9.42
N PHE A 79 17.72 18.82 8.56
CA PHE A 79 17.67 20.06 7.79
C PHE A 79 17.58 21.27 8.71
N ARG A 80 16.65 21.28 9.68
CA ARG A 80 16.47 22.37 10.65
C ARG A 80 17.72 22.63 11.47
N SER A 81 18.42 21.58 11.92
CA SER A 81 19.69 21.75 12.65
C SER A 81 20.77 22.43 11.80
N ARG A 82 20.97 21.96 10.56
CA ARG A 82 21.95 22.58 9.63
C ARG A 82 21.55 24.01 9.26
N ASP A 83 20.27 24.25 9.08
CA ASP A 83 19.75 25.53 8.66
C ASP A 83 19.79 26.57 9.79
N ARG A 84 19.51 26.17 11.04
CA ARG A 84 19.64 27.02 12.23
C ARG A 84 21.08 27.48 12.45
N ALA A 85 22.06 26.61 12.18
CA ALA A 85 23.47 26.98 12.22
C ALA A 85 23.86 27.98 11.10
N ARG A 86 23.25 27.86 9.92
CA ARG A 86 23.56 28.73 8.76
C ARG A 86 22.81 30.06 8.76
N ARG A 87 21.58 30.07 9.26
CA ARG A 87 20.66 31.21 9.24
C ARG A 87 20.01 31.40 10.62
N PRO A 88 20.80 31.71 11.66
CA PRO A 88 20.27 31.85 13.02
C PRO A 88 19.17 32.91 13.13
N TRP A 89 19.24 33.97 12.31
CA TRP A 89 18.22 35.04 12.22
C TRP A 89 16.85 34.56 11.72
N ALA A 90 16.76 33.39 11.08
CA ALA A 90 15.49 32.82 10.61
C ALA A 90 14.74 32.03 11.71
N TYR A 91 15.38 31.77 12.84
CA TYR A 91 14.86 30.96 13.95
C TYR A 91 14.76 31.77 15.24
N LEU A 92 14.43 33.06 15.14
CA LEU A 92 14.24 33.93 16.29
C LEU A 92 13.12 33.35 17.16
N ASP A 93 13.53 32.67 18.23
CA ASP A 93 12.63 32.33 19.33
C ASP A 93 12.16 33.67 19.92
N GLY A 94 10.85 33.91 19.85
CA GLY A 94 10.25 35.17 20.27
C GLY A 94 10.65 35.55 21.70
N CYS A 95 10.87 36.85 21.90
CA CYS A 95 10.87 37.47 23.23
C CYS A 95 9.56 37.19 23.97
#